data_AF-A0A2N6EE83-F1
#
_entry.id   AF-A0A2N6EE83-F1
#
_cell.length_a   1.000
_cell.length_b   1.000
_cell.length_c   1.000
_cell.angle_alpha   90.00
_cell.angle_beta   90.00
_cell.angle_gamma   90.00
#
_symmetry.space_group_name_H-M   'P 1'
#
loop_
_entity.id
_entity.type
_entity.pdbx_description
1 polymer ?
#
loop_
_entity_poly.entity_id
_entity_poly.type
_entity_poly.pdbx_seq_one_letter_code
_entity_poly.pdbx_strand_id
1 'polypeptide(L)'
;MHYTDPKHREYLRDLPTGYLLDLLADEEAVDEEVGRQALLERGLSNEEIDERVARRRRSRWLKRSIFWSLARWSILGLSAAILVFNIFFLYRLLLHDDPVTIPLIFFTLLCCGFGFFFGYKMTSHIYQGGRHHLYCGFPVPVGYVDLRNGTEQPPDSAAQMIVRIAINAMVGVNLTVFPVMVIYLGIH
;
A
#
# COMPACT_ATOMS: atom_id res chain seq x y z
N MET A 1 2.01 -34.00 -1.38
CA MET A 1 3.01 -32.90 -1.45
C MET A 1 3.31 -32.48 -0.03
N HIS A 2 4.57 -32.27 0.32
CA HIS A 2 5.03 -32.10 1.70
C HIS A 2 4.68 -30.69 2.20
N TYR A 3 3.57 -30.55 2.92
CA TYR A 3 3.08 -29.28 3.48
C TYR A 3 3.81 -28.93 4.78
N THR A 4 5.08 -28.53 4.69
CA THR A 4 5.87 -28.17 5.89
C THR A 4 7.09 -27.31 5.52
N ASP A 5 6.92 -26.26 4.72
CA ASP A 5 7.94 -25.19 4.74
C ASP A 5 7.71 -24.34 6.01
N PRO A 6 8.62 -24.38 7.01
CA PRO A 6 8.46 -23.61 8.23
C PRO A 6 8.32 -22.09 7.98
N LYS A 7 8.93 -21.55 6.91
CA LYS A 7 8.79 -20.14 6.55
C LYS A 7 7.38 -19.79 6.10
N HIS A 8 6.75 -20.67 5.33
CA HIS A 8 5.39 -20.46 4.85
C HIS A 8 4.39 -20.35 6.01
N ARG A 9 4.54 -21.22 7.02
CA ARG A 9 3.73 -21.16 8.24
C ARG A 9 3.97 -19.88 9.04
N GLU A 10 5.22 -19.43 9.15
CA GLU A 10 5.57 -18.18 9.82
C GLU A 10 4.92 -16.98 9.14
N TYR A 11 4.96 -16.92 7.81
CA TYR A 11 4.29 -15.88 7.03
C TYR A 11 2.77 -15.86 7.27
N LEU A 12 2.11 -17.01 7.21
CA LEU A 12 0.66 -17.07 7.49
C LEU A 12 0.35 -16.66 8.94
N ARG A 13 1.22 -16.99 9.90
CA ARG A 13 1.08 -16.60 11.31
C ARG A 13 1.29 -15.10 11.54
N ASP A 14 1.97 -14.39 10.65
CA ASP A 14 2.19 -12.94 10.77
C ASP A 14 1.12 -12.12 10.02
N LEU A 15 0.33 -12.76 9.16
CA LEU A 15 -0.73 -12.08 8.41
C LEU A 15 -1.88 -11.60 9.32
N PRO A 16 -2.47 -10.41 9.10
CA PRO A 16 -3.62 -9.97 9.87
C PRO A 16 -4.80 -10.97 9.81
N THR A 17 -5.50 -11.18 10.93
CA THR A 17 -6.64 -12.11 11.05
C THR A 17 -7.69 -11.93 9.97
N GLY A 18 -7.97 -10.67 9.61
CA GLY A 18 -8.92 -10.36 8.55
C GLY A 18 -8.53 -10.90 7.18
N TYR A 19 -7.23 -10.96 6.89
CA TYR A 19 -6.70 -11.43 5.62
C TYR A 19 -6.65 -12.96 5.54
N LEU A 20 -6.29 -13.65 6.63
CA LEU A 20 -6.41 -15.11 6.70
C LEU A 20 -7.86 -15.57 6.44
N LEU A 21 -8.84 -14.88 7.04
CA LEU A 21 -10.24 -15.20 6.81
C LEU A 21 -10.72 -14.90 5.38
N ASP A 22 -10.12 -13.90 4.70
CA ASP A 22 -10.41 -13.62 3.29
C ASP A 22 -9.80 -14.70 2.38
N LEU A 23 -8.61 -15.22 2.71
CA LEU A 23 -7.97 -16.35 2.01
C LEU A 23 -8.81 -17.63 2.14
N LEU A 24 -9.28 -17.96 3.35
CA LEU A 24 -10.14 -19.13 3.60
C LEU A 24 -11.53 -19.01 2.94
N ALA A 25 -12.00 -17.77 2.74
CA ALA A 25 -13.26 -17.52 2.06
C ALA A 25 -13.18 -17.72 0.55
N ASP A 26 -11.98 -17.81 -0.05
CA ASP A 26 -11.83 -18.05 -1.48
C ASP A 26 -11.96 -19.53 -1.84
N GLU A 27 -12.45 -19.85 -3.05
CA GLU A 27 -12.65 -21.23 -3.51
C GLU A 27 -11.33 -21.96 -3.80
N GLU A 28 -10.26 -21.21 -4.08
CA GLU A 28 -8.88 -21.70 -4.23
C GLU A 28 -8.07 -21.41 -2.96
N ALA A 29 -8.63 -21.70 -1.78
CA ALA A 29 -7.93 -21.53 -0.52
C ALA A 29 -6.65 -22.38 -0.53
N VAL A 30 -5.51 -21.71 -0.72
CA VAL A 30 -4.22 -22.36 -0.59
C VAL A 30 -4.00 -22.56 0.91
N ASP A 31 -3.87 -23.82 1.30
CA ASP A 31 -3.56 -24.28 2.65
C ASP A 31 -4.59 -23.87 3.71
N GLU A 32 -5.84 -24.28 3.49
CA GLU A 32 -6.96 -24.09 4.43
C GLU A 32 -6.61 -24.56 5.86
N GLU A 33 -5.91 -25.69 5.99
CA GLU A 33 -5.47 -26.23 7.27
C GLU A 33 -4.50 -25.30 8.01
N VAL A 34 -3.48 -24.75 7.32
CA VAL A 34 -2.47 -23.88 7.94
C VAL A 34 -3.09 -22.52 8.30
N GLY A 35 -3.94 -21.98 7.43
CA GLY A 35 -4.69 -20.76 7.70
C GLY A 35 -5.64 -20.90 8.89
N ARG A 36 -6.35 -22.03 9.01
CA ARG A 36 -7.19 -22.34 10.18
C ARG A 36 -6.35 -22.50 11.44
N GLN A 37 -5.23 -23.22 11.38
CA GLN A 37 -4.34 -23.43 12.52
C GLN A 37 -3.80 -22.09 13.05
N ALA A 38 -3.39 -21.17 12.18
CA ALA A 38 -2.96 -19.84 12.57
C ALA A 38 -4.07 -19.01 13.25
N LEU A 39 -5.34 -19.21 12.89
CA LEU A 39 -6.48 -18.56 13.55
C LEU A 39 -6.82 -19.20 14.90
N LEU A 40 -6.72 -20.53 15.01
CA LEU A 40 -6.86 -21.26 16.27
C LEU A 40 -5.78 -20.86 17.28
N GLU A 41 -4.52 -20.73 16.84
CA GLU A 41 -3.41 -20.24 17.67
C GLU A 41 -3.65 -18.82 18.20
N ARG A 42 -4.52 -18.03 17.55
CA ARG A 42 -4.95 -16.69 17.99
C ARG A 42 -6.20 -16.69 18.87
N GLY A 43 -6.69 -17.87 19.25
CA GLY A 43 -7.82 -18.04 20.17
C GLY A 43 -9.20 -17.97 19.52
N LEU A 44 -9.33 -18.05 18.19
CA LEU A 44 -10.65 -18.25 17.57
C LEU A 44 -11.07 -19.72 17.68
N SER A 45 -12.37 -19.98 17.88
CA SER A 45 -12.90 -21.34 17.80
C SER A 45 -13.16 -21.77 16.35
N ASN A 46 -13.23 -23.08 16.09
CA ASN A 46 -13.59 -23.58 14.75
C ASN A 46 -14.96 -23.07 14.29
N GLU A 47 -15.94 -23.02 15.18
CA GLU A 47 -17.29 -22.51 14.90
C GLU A 47 -17.26 -21.03 14.51
N GLU A 48 -16.48 -20.21 15.23
CA GLU A 48 -16.32 -18.79 14.91
C GLU A 48 -15.61 -18.56 13.57
N ILE A 49 -14.62 -19.39 13.24
CA ILE A 49 -13.92 -19.35 11.95
C ILE A 49 -14.91 -19.64 10.83
N ASP A 50 -15.66 -20.74 10.94
CA ASP A 50 -16.64 -21.17 9.95
C ASP A 50 -17.72 -20.13 9.72
N GLU A 51 -18.27 -19.55 10.79
CA GLU A 51 -19.28 -18.50 10.70
C GLU A 51 -18.73 -17.26 9.98
N ARG A 52 -17.52 -16.81 10.34
CA ARG A 52 -16.88 -15.62 9.73
C ARG A 52 -16.47 -15.85 8.28
N VAL A 53 -16.05 -17.06 7.92
CA VAL A 53 -15.73 -17.44 6.54
C VAL A 53 -17.01 -17.52 5.71
N ALA A 54 -18.06 -18.19 6.21
CA ALA A 54 -19.35 -18.28 5.55
C ALA A 54 -20.01 -16.89 5.36
N ARG A 55 -19.87 -16.00 6.34
CA ARG A 55 -20.32 -14.60 6.22
C ARG A 55 -19.55 -13.86 5.12
N ARG A 56 -18.24 -14.07 5.00
CA ARG A 56 -17.42 -13.45 3.94
C ARG A 56 -17.75 -14.00 2.56
N ARG A 57 -17.95 -15.31 2.41
CA ARG A 57 -18.40 -15.94 1.16
C ARG A 57 -19.75 -15.39 0.68
N ARG A 58 -20.67 -15.15 1.60
CA ARG A 58 -22.01 -14.56 1.31
C ARG A 58 -21.98 -13.05 1.13
N SER A 59 -20.91 -12.38 1.57
CA SER A 59 -20.81 -10.93 1.50
C SER A 59 -20.62 -10.48 0.05
N ARG A 60 -21.41 -9.49 -0.37
CA ARG A 60 -21.22 -8.77 -1.64
C ARG A 60 -20.20 -7.62 -1.54
N TRP A 61 -19.60 -7.42 -0.36
CA TRP A 61 -18.57 -6.41 -0.20
C TRP A 61 -17.37 -6.71 -1.10
N LEU A 62 -16.75 -5.63 -1.60
CA LEU A 62 -15.57 -5.74 -2.45
C LEU A 62 -14.51 -6.61 -1.75
N LYS A 63 -14.02 -7.65 -2.44
CA LYS A 63 -12.91 -8.45 -1.94
C LYS A 63 -11.73 -7.53 -1.62
N ARG A 64 -11.03 -7.79 -0.51
CA ARG A 64 -9.93 -6.94 -0.03
C ARG A 64 -8.81 -6.78 -1.06
N SER A 65 -8.56 -7.81 -1.88
CA SER A 65 -7.63 -7.76 -3.00
C SER A 65 -8.03 -6.75 -4.08
N ILE A 66 -9.31 -6.66 -4.41
CA ILE A 66 -9.86 -5.69 -5.38
C ILE A 66 -9.78 -4.28 -4.77
N PHE A 67 -10.13 -4.13 -3.50
CA PHE A 67 -10.05 -2.86 -2.78
C PHE A 67 -8.64 -2.29 -2.84
N TRP A 68 -7.62 -3.10 -2.50
CA TRP A 68 -6.23 -2.65 -2.55
C TRP A 68 -5.76 -2.34 -3.96
N SER A 69 -6.18 -3.11 -4.96
CA SER A 69 -5.88 -2.81 -6.37
C SER A 69 -6.44 -1.45 -6.79
N LEU A 70 -7.71 -1.17 -6.47
CA LEU A 70 -8.32 0.13 -6.75
C LEU A 70 -7.61 1.26 -6.00
N ALA A 71 -7.32 1.07 -4.71
CA ALA A 71 -6.63 2.07 -3.91
C ALA A 71 -5.26 2.47 -4.52
N ARG A 72 -4.51 1.50 -5.07
CA ARG A 72 -3.23 1.78 -5.77
C ARG A 72 -3.45 2.67 -6.98
N TRP A 73 -4.36 2.29 -7.86
CA TRP A 73 -4.65 3.05 -9.08
C TRP A 73 -5.20 4.43 -8.77
N SER A 74 -6.09 4.55 -7.79
CA SER A 74 -6.62 5.83 -7.33
C SER A 74 -5.53 6.75 -6.80
N ILE A 75 -4.59 6.24 -5.99
CA ILE A 75 -3.50 7.06 -5.44
C ILE A 75 -2.48 7.45 -6.50
N LEU A 76 -2.15 6.56 -7.44
CA LEU A 76 -1.30 6.91 -8.58
C LEU A 76 -1.95 7.99 -9.45
N GLY A 77 -3.24 7.83 -9.77
CA GLY A 77 -4.00 8.82 -10.54
C GLY A 77 -4.09 10.17 -9.84
N LEU A 78 -4.42 10.17 -8.54
CA LEU A 78 -4.48 11.39 -7.74
C LEU A 78 -3.11 12.07 -7.66
N SER A 79 -2.03 11.32 -7.40
CA SER A 79 -0.67 11.85 -7.39
C SER A 79 -0.29 12.48 -8.72
N ALA A 80 -0.65 11.88 -9.86
CA ALA A 80 -0.39 12.44 -11.18
C ALA A 80 -1.16 13.75 -11.41
N ALA A 81 -2.45 13.80 -11.03
CA ALA A 81 -3.24 15.02 -11.12
C ALA A 81 -2.64 16.15 -10.26
N ILE A 82 -2.25 15.83 -9.02
CA ILE A 82 -1.63 16.79 -8.10
C ILE A 82 -0.30 17.30 -8.65
N LEU A 83 0.52 16.43 -9.25
CA LEU A 83 1.79 16.83 -9.87
C LEU A 83 1.57 17.89 -10.96
N VAL A 84 0.57 17.70 -11.83
CA VAL A 84 0.22 18.67 -12.88
C VAL A 84 -0.16 20.02 -12.26
N PHE A 85 -0.99 20.03 -11.21
CA PHE A 85 -1.34 21.25 -10.50
C PHE A 85 -0.11 21.90 -9.86
N ASN A 86 0.74 21.15 -9.15
CA ASN A 86 1.93 21.68 -8.50
C ASN A 86 2.89 22.34 -9.50
N ILE A 87 3.10 21.73 -10.67
CA ILE A 87 3.93 22.32 -11.74
C ILE A 87 3.31 23.65 -12.23
N PHE A 88 2.00 23.66 -12.48
CA PHE A 88 1.30 24.86 -12.94
C PHE A 88 1.37 26.01 -11.92
N PHE A 89 1.14 25.72 -10.63
CA PHE A 89 1.17 26.74 -9.58
C PHE A 89 2.58 27.19 -9.21
N LEU A 90 3.58 26.30 -9.23
CA LEU A 90 4.98 26.69 -9.08
C LEU A 90 5.39 27.65 -10.20
N TYR A 91 5.01 27.35 -11.44
CA TYR A 91 5.25 28.24 -12.57
C TYR A 91 4.60 29.62 -12.36
N ARG A 92 3.34 29.67 -11.90
CA ARG A 92 2.64 30.92 -11.58
C ARG A 92 3.33 31.71 -10.46
N LEU A 93 3.75 31.03 -9.40
CA LEU A 93 4.42 31.64 -8.25
C LEU A 93 5.76 32.26 -8.65
N LEU A 94 6.53 31.59 -9.52
CA LEU A 94 7.82 32.09 -10.02
C LEU A 94 7.69 33.33 -10.93
N LEU A 95 6.51 33.56 -11.51
CA LEU A 95 6.23 34.75 -12.32
C LEU A 95 5.74 35.94 -11.51
N HIS A 96 5.38 35.74 -10.24
CA HIS A 96 4.83 36.77 -9.36
C HIS A 96 5.92 37.34 -8.44
N ASP A 97 6.07 38.67 -8.45
CA ASP A 97 7.10 39.38 -7.69
C ASP A 97 6.53 39.85 -6.35
N ASP A 98 6.20 38.88 -5.48
CA ASP A 98 5.61 39.12 -4.16
C ASP A 98 6.57 38.75 -3.01
N PRO A 99 6.54 39.48 -1.87
CA PRO A 99 7.38 39.19 -0.71
C PRO A 99 7.06 37.83 -0.05
N VAL A 100 5.88 37.26 -0.33
CA VAL A 100 5.43 35.97 0.20
C VAL A 100 6.02 34.78 -0.58
N THR A 101 6.56 35.02 -1.77
CA THR A 101 7.13 34.00 -2.66
C THR A 101 8.25 33.20 -2.00
N ILE A 102 9.18 33.88 -1.30
CA ILE A 102 10.33 33.22 -0.64
C ILE A 102 9.88 32.27 0.49
N PRO A 103 9.05 32.70 1.47
CA PRO A 103 8.48 31.80 2.48
C PRO A 103 7.74 30.60 1.89
N LEU A 104 6.99 30.77 0.80
CA LEU A 104 6.25 29.68 0.15
C LEU A 104 7.18 28.66 -0.50
N ILE A 105 8.29 29.10 -1.09
CA ILE A 105 9.34 28.21 -1.61
C ILE A 105 9.95 27.39 -0.47
N PHE A 106 10.29 28.02 0.66
CA PHE A 106 10.83 27.30 1.82
C PHE A 106 9.85 26.28 2.39
N PHE A 107 8.57 26.64 2.53
CA PHE A 107 7.52 25.73 2.96
C PHE A 107 7.37 24.54 2.01
N THR A 108 7.42 24.79 0.70
CA THR A 108 7.38 23.74 -0.33
C THR A 108 8.54 22.76 -0.18
N LEU A 109 9.76 23.24 0.06
CA LEU A 109 10.93 22.39 0.29
C LEU A 109 10.77 21.50 1.53
N LEU A 110 10.21 22.04 2.63
CA LEU A 110 9.91 21.27 3.84
C LEU A 110 8.87 20.18 3.58
N CYS A 111 7.79 20.50 2.87
CA CYS A 111 6.77 19.54 2.46
C CYS A 111 7.36 18.42 1.57
N CYS A 112 8.25 18.76 0.64
CA CYS A 112 8.95 17.77 -0.17
C CYS A 112 9.77 16.79 0.68
N GLY A 113 10.51 17.29 1.68
CA GLY A 113 11.27 16.43 2.61
C GLY A 113 10.37 15.48 3.39
N PHE A 114 9.27 15.99 3.94
CA PHE A 114 8.29 15.17 4.67
C PHE A 114 7.60 14.15 3.75
N GLY A 115 7.19 14.56 2.55
CA GLY A 115 6.57 13.68 1.57
C GLY A 115 7.47 12.56 1.08
N PHE A 116 8.75 12.85 0.86
CA PHE A 116 9.73 11.83 0.52
C PHE A 116 9.86 10.79 1.63
N PHE A 117 10.01 11.23 2.89
CA PHE A 117 10.06 10.34 4.05
C PHE A 117 8.78 9.49 4.16
N PHE A 118 7.62 10.12 3.99
CA PHE A 118 6.33 9.43 4.00
C PHE A 118 6.26 8.36 2.92
N GLY A 119 6.53 8.68 1.65
CA GLY A 119 6.49 7.71 0.55
C GLY A 119 7.52 6.59 0.69
N TYR A 120 8.70 6.88 1.25
CA TYR A 120 9.68 5.85 1.60
C TYR A 120 9.16 4.91 2.69
N LYS A 121 8.49 5.43 3.72
CA LYS A 121 7.84 4.63 4.77
C LYS A 121 6.71 3.75 4.23
N MET A 122 5.91 4.26 3.29
CA MET A 122 4.88 3.49 2.60
C MET A 122 5.49 2.30 1.81
N THR A 123 6.75 2.42 1.39
CA THR A 123 7.46 1.37 0.65
C THR A 123 8.01 0.26 1.55
N SER A 124 8.44 0.60 2.76
CA SER A 124 9.17 -0.30 3.65
C SER A 124 8.30 -1.01 4.69
N HIS A 125 7.13 -0.47 5.01
CA HIS A 125 6.34 -0.97 6.15
C HIS A 125 4.87 -1.31 5.82
N ILE A 126 4.41 -1.05 4.61
CA ILE A 126 3.05 -1.40 4.22
C ILE A 126 3.06 -2.73 3.48
N TYR A 127 2.57 -3.74 4.18
CA TYR A 127 2.29 -5.06 3.64
C TYR A 127 0.84 -5.13 3.23
N GLN A 128 0.60 -5.45 1.97
CA GLN A 128 -0.74 -5.50 1.41
C GLN A 128 -1.03 -6.89 0.87
N GLY A 129 -2.11 -7.45 1.37
CA GLY A 129 -2.59 -8.75 0.94
C GLY A 129 -3.25 -8.71 -0.44
N GLY A 130 -2.63 -9.37 -1.41
CA GLY A 130 -3.21 -9.79 -2.70
C GLY A 130 -4.02 -11.08 -2.57
N ARG A 131 -4.34 -11.78 -3.67
CA ARG A 131 -5.08 -13.06 -3.58
C ARG A 131 -4.18 -14.22 -3.12
N HIS A 132 -2.96 -14.29 -3.64
CA HIS A 132 -1.94 -15.28 -3.27
C HIS A 132 -0.57 -14.64 -3.03
N HIS A 133 -0.52 -13.30 -2.95
CA HIS A 133 0.73 -12.55 -2.85
C HIS A 133 0.63 -11.54 -1.72
N LEU A 134 1.61 -11.50 -0.82
CA LEU A 134 1.77 -10.41 0.12
C LEU A 134 2.72 -9.38 -0.50
N TYR A 135 2.19 -8.26 -0.97
CA TYR A 135 3.00 -7.21 -1.58
C TYR A 135 3.68 -6.36 -0.51
N CYS A 136 4.96 -6.10 -0.70
CA CYS A 136 5.71 -5.09 0.04
C CYS A 136 5.67 -3.76 -0.74
N GLY A 137 5.23 -2.70 -0.08
CA GLY A 137 5.24 -1.35 -0.61
C GLY A 137 3.95 -0.89 -1.29
N PHE A 138 3.75 0.43 -1.29
CA PHE A 138 2.55 1.08 -1.80
C PHE A 138 2.82 2.49 -2.32
N PRO A 139 2.17 2.94 -3.41
CA PRO A 139 1.21 2.20 -4.26
C PRO A 139 1.85 1.19 -5.21
N VAL A 140 3.15 1.30 -5.50
CA VAL A 140 3.88 0.38 -6.36
C VAL A 140 4.56 -0.70 -5.52
N PRO A 141 4.30 -2.00 -5.77
CA PRO A 141 4.96 -3.08 -5.06
C PRO A 141 6.45 -3.15 -5.39
N VAL A 142 7.29 -3.13 -4.36
CA VAL A 142 8.75 -3.33 -4.48
C VAL A 142 9.18 -4.78 -4.39
N GLY A 143 8.24 -5.69 -4.13
CA GLY A 143 8.43 -7.13 -4.07
C GLY A 143 7.15 -7.79 -3.56
N TYR A 144 7.10 -9.11 -3.59
CA TYR A 144 6.02 -9.83 -2.94
C TYR A 144 6.49 -11.18 -2.40
N VAL A 145 5.76 -11.68 -1.41
CA VAL A 145 5.88 -13.07 -0.94
C VAL A 145 4.74 -13.85 -1.58
N ASP A 146 5.09 -14.92 -2.30
CA ASP A 146 4.09 -15.89 -2.76
C ASP A 146 3.64 -16.72 -1.56
N LEU A 147 2.37 -16.57 -1.22
CA LEU A 147 1.74 -17.22 -0.07
C LEU A 147 1.47 -18.70 -0.35
N ARG A 148 1.73 -19.25 -1.53
CA ARG A 148 1.56 -20.69 -1.79
C ARG A 148 2.78 -21.51 -1.40
N ASN A 149 3.94 -20.90 -1.44
CA ASN A 149 5.23 -21.57 -1.22
C ASN A 149 6.10 -20.83 -0.19
N GLY A 150 5.65 -19.66 0.30
CA GLY A 150 6.42 -18.83 1.23
C GLY A 150 7.66 -18.20 0.59
N THR A 151 7.76 -18.19 -0.75
CA THR A 151 8.95 -17.67 -1.44
C THR A 151 8.86 -16.16 -1.62
N GLU A 152 9.92 -15.47 -1.22
CA GLU A 152 10.10 -14.06 -1.52
C GLU A 152 10.53 -13.91 -2.98
N GLN A 153 9.78 -13.13 -3.75
CA GLN A 153 10.12 -12.76 -5.10
C GLN A 153 10.47 -11.26 -5.12
N PRO A 154 11.77 -10.94 -4.98
CA PRO A 154 12.24 -9.58 -5.20
C PRO A 154 12.16 -9.21 -6.70
N PRO A 155 12.31 -7.93 -7.06
CA PRO A 155 12.38 -7.50 -8.45
C PRO A 155 13.59 -8.15 -9.15
N ASP A 156 13.45 -8.43 -10.45
CA ASP A 156 14.49 -9.08 -11.26
C ASP A 156 15.82 -8.34 -11.28
N SER A 157 15.82 -7.03 -10.97
CA SER A 157 17.05 -6.25 -10.84
C SER A 157 16.97 -5.20 -9.74
N ALA A 158 18.13 -4.88 -9.17
CA ALA A 158 18.28 -3.78 -8.21
C ALA A 158 17.81 -2.44 -8.79
N ALA A 159 18.01 -2.22 -10.10
CA ALA A 159 17.52 -1.02 -10.78
C ALA A 159 15.99 -0.91 -10.74
N GLN A 160 15.27 -2.01 -10.99
CA GLN A 160 13.81 -1.99 -10.89
C GLN A 160 13.34 -1.72 -9.46
N MET A 161 14.01 -2.29 -8.46
CA MET A 161 13.70 -2.02 -7.05
C MET A 161 13.86 -0.54 -6.72
N ILE A 162 14.97 0.07 -7.11
CA ILE A 162 15.25 1.49 -6.90
C ILE A 162 14.19 2.36 -7.57
N VAL A 163 13.83 2.06 -8.83
CA VAL A 163 12.80 2.80 -9.56
C VAL A 163 11.45 2.73 -8.84
N ARG A 164 11.04 1.55 -8.37
CA ARG A 164 9.77 1.38 -7.65
C ARG A 164 9.76 2.12 -6.31
N ILE A 165 10.86 2.09 -5.56
CA ILE A 165 11.03 2.88 -4.32
C ILE A 165 10.94 4.38 -4.64
N ALA A 166 11.61 4.84 -5.68
CA ALA A 166 11.60 6.24 -6.10
C ALA A 166 10.19 6.70 -6.48
N ILE A 167 9.43 5.88 -7.24
CA ILE A 167 8.05 6.20 -7.59
C ILE A 167 7.18 6.38 -6.33
N ASN A 168 7.27 5.47 -5.36
CA ASN A 168 6.49 5.59 -4.12
C ASN A 168 6.90 6.83 -3.29
N ALA A 169 8.19 7.14 -3.24
CA ALA A 169 8.68 8.37 -2.59
C ALA A 169 8.10 9.62 -3.27
N MET A 170 8.08 9.66 -4.61
CA MET A 170 7.50 10.76 -5.37
C MET A 170 5.99 10.90 -5.18
N VAL A 171 5.26 9.78 -5.04
CA VAL A 171 3.83 9.81 -4.67
C VAL A 171 3.65 10.47 -3.30
N GLY A 172 4.50 10.15 -2.32
CA GLY A 172 4.48 10.79 -1.00
C GLY A 172 4.76 12.30 -1.07
N VAL A 173 5.73 12.72 -1.87
CA VAL A 173 6.00 14.15 -2.16
C VAL A 173 4.74 14.82 -2.71
N ASN A 174 4.12 14.26 -3.74
CA ASN A 174 2.95 14.89 -4.36
C ASN A 174 1.77 15.02 -3.39
N LEU A 175 1.47 13.98 -2.61
CA LEU A 175 0.34 14.00 -1.67
C LEU A 175 0.52 15.01 -0.52
N THR A 176 1.75 15.36 -0.17
CA THR A 176 2.05 16.28 0.96
C THR A 176 2.22 17.74 0.54
N VAL A 177 2.52 17.98 -0.74
CA VAL A 177 2.58 19.34 -1.33
C VAL A 177 1.16 19.89 -1.61
N PHE A 178 0.13 19.05 -1.50
CA PHE A 178 -1.27 19.39 -1.71
C PHE A 178 -1.88 20.12 -0.48
N PRO A 179 -1.77 21.46 -0.31
CA PRO A 179 -2.01 22.40 -1.40
C PRO A 179 -1.34 23.79 -1.23
N VAL A 180 -0.24 24.04 -1.96
CA VAL A 180 0.25 25.42 -2.21
C VAL A 180 -0.88 26.31 -2.78
N MET A 181 -1.81 25.74 -3.55
CA MET A 181 -3.01 26.40 -4.07
C MET A 181 -3.99 26.87 -2.98
N VAL A 182 -4.22 26.10 -1.91
CA VAL A 182 -5.14 26.51 -0.82
C VAL A 182 -4.49 27.56 0.06
N ILE A 183 -3.16 27.48 0.22
CA ILE A 183 -2.39 28.55 0.87
C ILE A 183 -2.48 29.83 0.03
N TYR A 184 -2.29 29.74 -1.29
CA TYR A 184 -2.41 30.89 -2.20
C TYR A 184 -3.84 31.47 -2.25
N LEU A 185 -4.87 30.63 -2.40
CA LEU A 185 -6.29 31.03 -2.43
C LEU A 185 -6.85 31.44 -1.07
N GLY A 186 -6.14 31.19 0.04
CA GLY A 186 -6.52 31.65 1.38
C GLY A 186 -5.82 32.94 1.79
N ILE A 187 -4.75 33.32 1.09
CA ILE A 187 -4.03 34.60 1.27
C ILE A 187 -4.64 35.71 0.37
N HIS A 188 -5.33 35.32 -0.71
CA HIS A 188 -6.13 36.19 -1.59
C HIS A 188 -7.62 35.96 -1.39
#